data_AF-A0A2G1Z9F9-F1
#
_entry.id   AF-A0A2G1Z9F9-F1
#
_cell.length_a   1.000
_cell.length_b   1.000
_cell.length_c   1.000
_cell.angle_alpha   90.00
_cell.angle_beta   90.00
_cell.angle_gamma   90.00
#
_symmetry.space_group_name_H-M   'P 1'
#
loop_
_entity.id
_entity.type
_entity.pdbx_description
1 polymer ?
#
loop_
_entity_poly.entity_id
_entity_poly.type
_entity_poly.pdbx_seq_one_letter_code
_entity_poly.pdbx_strand_id
1 'polypeptide(L)'
;ATETAESDVITNRAAAMGEWYKSGGIDLGVHGRVTHLMPGDELMFHSAEHPHDNYEAFASGLLREMARAIGCTYEQLTGNYTNATYSSLRMGTSETWQIALQRRENIVAPFMQSSYEAWLEEAIRIGRVSFPGGITAFYRNKTSACRASWMGPSKPSADDLKTAKARSIEIGNGLKTMQQSVSEEGVDFDDHMEQLTAEVEMFDDMGLNHPLKQGIDIEPSEGFAAEKEGA
;
A
#
# COMPACT_ATOMS: atom_id res chain seq x y z
N ALA A 1 -6.85 -49.75 -40.01
CA ALA A 1 -7.65 -49.92 -41.24
C ALA A 1 -8.75 -48.86 -41.36
N THR A 2 -9.37 -48.44 -40.26
CA THR A 2 -10.39 -47.37 -40.24
C THR A 2 -9.80 -45.96 -40.41
N GLU A 3 -8.63 -45.69 -39.82
CA GLU A 3 -7.98 -44.36 -39.87
C GLU A 3 -7.50 -43.97 -41.29
N THR A 4 -7.13 -44.96 -42.10
CA THR A 4 -6.68 -44.76 -43.50
C THR A 4 -7.84 -44.46 -44.45
N ALA A 5 -9.03 -44.99 -44.15
CA ALA A 5 -10.23 -44.73 -44.95
C ALA A 5 -10.76 -43.31 -44.74
N GLU A 6 -10.66 -42.78 -43.51
CA GLU A 6 -11.03 -41.40 -43.21
C GLU A 6 -10.09 -40.38 -43.86
N SER A 7 -8.77 -40.65 -43.90
CA SER A 7 -7.82 -39.77 -44.58
C SER A 7 -8.04 -39.71 -46.09
N ASP A 8 -8.42 -40.84 -46.71
CA ASP A 8 -8.72 -40.90 -48.15
C ASP A 8 -10.01 -40.13 -48.50
N VAL A 9 -11.04 -40.20 -47.65
CA VAL A 9 -12.28 -39.44 -47.82
C VAL A 9 -12.04 -37.93 -47.70
N ILE A 10 -11.23 -37.49 -46.74
CA ILE A 10 -10.88 -36.07 -46.56
C ILE A 10 -10.09 -35.56 -47.77
N THR A 11 -9.13 -36.34 -48.25
CA THR A 11 -8.28 -35.97 -49.40
C THR A 11 -9.11 -35.86 -50.68
N ASN A 12 -10.04 -36.80 -50.90
CA ASN A 12 -10.97 -36.76 -52.03
C ASN A 12 -11.93 -35.57 -51.96
N ARG A 13 -12.45 -35.23 -50.77
CA ARG A 13 -13.28 -34.02 -50.58
C ARG A 13 -12.50 -32.75 -50.86
N ALA A 14 -11.25 -32.65 -50.40
CA ALA A 14 -10.39 -31.50 -50.64
C ALA A 14 -10.05 -31.31 -52.14
N ALA A 15 -9.79 -32.40 -52.87
CA ALA A 15 -9.59 -32.35 -54.32
C ALA A 15 -10.84 -31.88 -55.06
N ALA A 16 -12.01 -32.42 -54.71
CA ALA A 16 -13.29 -32.03 -55.29
C ALA A 16 -13.64 -30.55 -54.99
N MET A 17 -13.38 -30.07 -53.78
CA MET A 17 -13.51 -28.65 -53.42
C MET A 17 -12.59 -27.77 -54.28
N GLY A 18 -11.33 -28.17 -54.44
CA GLY A 18 -10.35 -27.43 -55.23
C GLY A 18 -10.73 -27.31 -56.71
N GLU A 19 -11.36 -28.32 -57.30
CA GLU A 19 -11.89 -28.26 -58.67
C GLU A 19 -13.15 -27.39 -58.76
N TRP A 20 -14.04 -27.50 -57.77
CA TRP A 20 -15.27 -26.72 -57.72
C TRP A 20 -15.02 -25.21 -57.62
N TYR A 21 -14.13 -24.77 -56.72
CA TYR A 21 -13.77 -23.35 -56.58
C TYR A 21 -13.01 -22.78 -57.78
N LYS A 22 -12.34 -23.63 -58.59
CA LYS A 22 -11.74 -23.20 -59.87
C LYS A 22 -12.77 -22.99 -60.98
N SER A 23 -13.89 -23.71 -60.92
CA SER A 23 -14.93 -23.69 -61.97
C SER A 23 -16.11 -22.74 -61.68
N GLY A 24 -16.39 -22.46 -60.40
CA GLY A 24 -17.65 -21.85 -59.95
C GLY A 24 -17.61 -20.36 -59.58
N GLY A 25 -16.57 -19.61 -59.93
CA GLY A 25 -16.47 -18.19 -59.57
C GLY A 25 -17.24 -17.28 -60.53
N ILE A 26 -18.30 -16.62 -60.06
CA ILE A 26 -18.92 -15.50 -60.78
C ILE A 26 -18.11 -14.24 -60.43
N ASP A 27 -17.22 -13.82 -61.33
CA ASP A 27 -16.43 -12.59 -61.19
C ASP A 27 -17.18 -11.40 -61.82
N LEU A 28 -17.67 -10.49 -60.97
CA LEU A 28 -18.35 -9.26 -61.39
C LEU A 28 -17.36 -8.09 -61.58
N GLY A 29 -16.05 -8.35 -61.53
CA GLY A 29 -15.01 -7.34 -61.69
C GLY A 29 -14.73 -6.56 -60.40
N VAL A 30 -14.42 -5.26 -60.54
CA VAL A 30 -13.75 -4.43 -59.52
C VAL A 30 -14.52 -4.27 -58.20
N HIS A 31 -15.83 -4.56 -58.16
CA HIS A 31 -16.69 -4.20 -57.01
C HIS A 31 -17.26 -5.38 -56.21
N GLY A 32 -16.84 -6.61 -56.47
CA GLY A 32 -17.20 -7.72 -55.58
C GLY A 32 -17.05 -9.10 -56.22
N ARG A 33 -16.35 -9.99 -55.52
CA ARG A 33 -16.35 -11.42 -55.83
C ARG A 33 -17.44 -12.08 -55.02
N VAL A 34 -18.42 -12.67 -55.69
CA VAL A 34 -19.43 -13.50 -55.02
C VAL A 34 -18.91 -14.93 -55.03
N THR A 35 -18.24 -15.33 -53.95
CA THR A 35 -17.82 -16.71 -53.74
C THR A 35 -19.05 -17.54 -53.40
N HIS A 36 -19.52 -18.34 -54.34
CA HIS A 36 -20.50 -19.38 -54.04
C HIS A 36 -19.82 -20.46 -53.17
N LEU A 37 -20.57 -21.12 -52.29
CA LEU A 37 -20.10 -22.27 -51.51
C LEU A 37 -20.50 -23.57 -52.18
N MET A 38 -19.73 -24.63 -51.96
CA MET A 38 -20.07 -25.96 -52.48
C MET A 38 -21.44 -26.39 -51.91
N PRO A 39 -22.30 -27.03 -52.71
CA PRO A 39 -23.61 -27.49 -52.23
C PRO A 39 -23.48 -28.35 -50.96
N GLY A 40 -24.08 -27.89 -49.86
CA GLY A 40 -24.00 -28.54 -48.54
C GLY A 40 -23.02 -27.89 -47.56
N ASP A 41 -22.25 -26.88 -47.97
CA ASP A 41 -21.44 -26.06 -47.07
C ASP A 41 -22.22 -24.82 -46.61
N GLU A 42 -22.19 -24.55 -45.30
CA GLU A 42 -22.79 -23.36 -44.70
C GLU A 42 -21.73 -22.31 -44.37
N LEU A 43 -22.03 -21.05 -44.70
CA LEU A 43 -21.13 -19.94 -44.39
C LEU A 43 -21.39 -19.46 -42.96
N MET A 44 -20.49 -19.78 -42.03
CA MET A 44 -20.51 -19.20 -40.68
C MET A 44 -19.60 -17.98 -40.61
N PHE A 45 -20.20 -16.80 -40.45
CA PHE A 45 -19.45 -15.59 -40.11
C PHE A 45 -19.13 -15.60 -38.61
N HIS A 46 -17.89 -15.86 -38.25
CA HIS A 46 -17.40 -15.65 -36.89
C HIS A 46 -17.08 -14.17 -36.69
N SER A 47 -18.01 -13.41 -36.13
CA SER A 47 -17.69 -12.09 -35.56
C SER A 47 -16.99 -12.28 -34.21
N ALA A 48 -16.03 -11.41 -33.90
CA ALA A 48 -15.45 -11.36 -32.55
C ALA A 48 -16.53 -10.87 -31.57
N GLU A 49 -17.19 -11.80 -30.86
CA GLU A 49 -18.05 -11.45 -29.75
C GLU A 49 -17.17 -11.10 -28.55
N HIS A 50 -17.03 -9.80 -28.26
CA HIS A 50 -16.43 -9.35 -27.00
C HIS A 50 -17.51 -9.38 -25.92
N PRO A 51 -17.36 -10.19 -24.85
CA PRO A 51 -18.33 -10.18 -23.75
C PRO A 51 -18.21 -8.85 -22.99
N HIS A 52 -19.02 -7.86 -23.36
CA HIS A 52 -19.00 -6.54 -22.73
C HIS A 52 -19.48 -6.60 -21.27
N ASP A 53 -20.38 -7.52 -20.95
CA ASP A 53 -21.04 -7.61 -19.65
C ASP A 53 -20.09 -8.03 -18.51
N ASN A 54 -18.95 -8.68 -18.82
CA ASN A 54 -17.99 -9.17 -17.83
C ASN A 54 -16.69 -8.35 -17.76
N TYR A 55 -16.61 -7.23 -18.48
CA TYR A 55 -15.38 -6.44 -18.55
C TYR A 55 -14.95 -5.87 -17.18
N GLU A 56 -15.89 -5.38 -16.37
CA GLU A 56 -15.58 -4.79 -15.06
C GLU A 56 -15.01 -5.84 -14.08
N ALA A 57 -15.58 -7.06 -14.07
CA ALA A 57 -15.08 -8.15 -13.24
C ALA A 57 -13.66 -8.58 -13.66
N PHE A 58 -13.40 -8.62 -14.98
CA PHE A 58 -12.06 -8.92 -15.51
C PHE A 58 -11.05 -7.82 -15.16
N ALA A 59 -11.38 -6.55 -15.41
CA ALA A 59 -10.51 -5.42 -15.14
C ALA A 59 -10.21 -5.27 -13.63
N SER A 60 -11.23 -5.43 -12.77
CA SER A 60 -11.04 -5.40 -11.32
C SER A 60 -10.20 -6.57 -10.82
N GLY A 61 -10.34 -7.77 -11.41
CA GLY A 61 -9.45 -8.91 -11.14
C GLY A 61 -7.99 -8.60 -11.45
N LEU A 62 -7.71 -8.06 -12.64
CA LEU A 62 -6.36 -7.69 -13.06
C LEU A 62 -5.76 -6.59 -12.15
N LEU A 63 -6.55 -5.57 -11.82
CA LEU A 63 -6.12 -4.49 -10.91
C LEU A 63 -5.82 -5.01 -9.50
N ARG A 64 -6.53 -6.03 -9.02
CA ARG A 64 -6.22 -6.69 -7.74
C ARG A 64 -4.91 -7.46 -7.78
N GLU A 65 -4.63 -8.16 -8.88
CA GLU A 65 -3.33 -8.82 -9.06
C GLU A 65 -2.18 -7.81 -9.11
N MET A 66 -2.37 -6.69 -9.81
CA MET A 66 -1.41 -5.58 -9.83
C MET A 66 -1.21 -4.98 -8.42
N ALA A 67 -2.29 -4.74 -7.67
CA ALA A 67 -2.23 -4.20 -6.31
C ALA A 67 -1.42 -5.12 -5.39
N ARG A 68 -1.65 -6.44 -5.48
CA ARG A 68 -0.87 -7.45 -4.75
C ARG A 68 0.61 -7.41 -5.11
N ALA A 69 0.97 -7.23 -6.39
CA ALA A 69 2.36 -7.19 -6.83
C ALA A 69 3.10 -5.93 -6.36
N ILE A 70 2.40 -4.78 -6.31
CA ILE A 70 2.95 -3.50 -5.86
C ILE A 70 3.03 -3.42 -4.32
N GLY A 71 2.17 -4.18 -3.62
CA GLY A 71 2.05 -4.13 -2.17
C GLY A 71 1.18 -2.96 -1.70
N CYS A 72 0.10 -2.67 -2.41
CA CYS A 72 -0.93 -1.72 -2.00
C CYS A 72 -2.32 -2.39 -2.04
N THR A 73 -3.30 -1.79 -1.38
CA THR A 73 -4.67 -2.31 -1.45
C THR A 73 -5.33 -1.91 -2.78
N TYR A 74 -6.34 -2.68 -3.19
CA TYR A 74 -7.10 -2.39 -4.42
C TYR A 74 -7.70 -0.98 -4.40
N GLU A 75 -8.21 -0.57 -3.24
CA GLU A 75 -8.83 0.73 -3.03
C GLU A 75 -7.79 1.87 -3.15
N GLN A 76 -6.58 1.67 -2.64
CA GLN A 76 -5.49 2.64 -2.78
C GLN A 76 -5.00 2.75 -4.23
N LEU A 77 -4.94 1.63 -4.96
CA LEU A 77 -4.49 1.62 -6.35
C LEU A 77 -5.51 2.26 -7.30
N THR A 78 -6.79 1.95 -7.11
CA THR A 78 -7.85 2.32 -8.06
C THR A 78 -8.65 3.54 -7.63
N GLY A 79 -8.56 3.95 -6.36
CA GLY A 79 -9.42 4.99 -5.78
C GLY A 79 -10.88 4.57 -5.62
N ASN A 80 -11.20 3.29 -5.85
CA ASN A 80 -12.56 2.77 -5.76
C ASN A 80 -12.80 2.13 -4.37
N TYR A 81 -13.75 2.70 -3.63
CA TYR A 81 -14.12 2.30 -2.27
C TYR A 81 -15.49 1.62 -2.18
N THR A 82 -16.15 1.29 -3.30
CA THR A 82 -17.55 0.84 -3.33
C THR A 82 -17.82 -0.43 -2.52
N ASN A 83 -16.84 -1.35 -2.43
CA ASN A 83 -16.97 -2.60 -1.67
C ASN A 83 -16.22 -2.58 -0.33
N ALA A 84 -15.71 -1.42 0.08
CA ALA A 84 -14.84 -1.31 1.24
C ALA A 84 -15.63 -0.91 2.48
N THR A 85 -15.49 -1.68 3.57
CA THR A 85 -16.00 -1.30 4.89
C THR A 85 -14.95 -0.52 5.66
N TYR A 86 -15.38 0.29 6.62
CA TYR A 86 -14.48 1.05 7.50
C TYR A 86 -13.41 0.16 8.17
N SER A 87 -13.79 -1.03 8.64
CA SER A 87 -12.86 -1.99 9.25
C SER A 87 -11.82 -2.49 8.24
N SER A 88 -12.25 -2.85 7.02
CA SER A 88 -11.34 -3.30 5.96
C SER A 88 -10.34 -2.22 5.53
N LEU A 89 -10.77 -0.96 5.42
CA LEU A 89 -9.89 0.16 5.09
C LEU A 89 -8.87 0.43 6.18
N ARG A 90 -9.27 0.30 7.45
CA ARG A 90 -8.36 0.43 8.59
C ARG A 90 -7.30 -0.67 8.61
N MET A 91 -7.70 -1.91 8.33
CA MET A 91 -6.77 -3.03 8.21
C MET A 91 -5.81 -2.83 7.03
N GLY A 92 -6.33 -2.48 5.86
CA GLY A 92 -5.53 -2.20 4.66
C GLY A 92 -4.52 -1.05 4.87
N THR A 93 -4.96 0.05 5.46
CA THR A 93 -4.08 1.18 5.81
C THR A 93 -3.00 0.77 6.82
N SER A 94 -3.35 -0.11 7.77
CA SER A 94 -2.39 -0.62 8.75
C SER A 94 -1.32 -1.51 8.12
N GLU A 95 -1.68 -2.31 7.12
CA GLU A 95 -0.74 -3.12 6.34
C GLU A 95 0.19 -2.24 5.51
N THR A 96 -0.36 -1.29 4.74
CA THR A 96 0.43 -0.35 3.93
C THR A 96 1.38 0.48 4.80
N TRP A 97 0.99 0.83 6.02
CA TRP A 97 1.85 1.57 6.95
C TRP A 97 3.12 0.79 7.33
N GLN A 98 3.05 -0.53 7.50
CA GLN A 98 4.25 -1.34 7.79
C GLN A 98 5.26 -1.29 6.66
N ILE A 99 4.79 -1.28 5.41
CA ILE A 99 5.64 -1.13 4.23
C ILE A 99 6.31 0.25 4.23
N ALA A 100 5.59 1.30 4.60
CA ALA A 100 6.15 2.65 4.72
C ALA A 100 7.23 2.72 5.82
N LEU A 101 7.00 2.10 6.98
CA LEU A 101 7.99 2.00 8.06
C LEU A 101 9.26 1.27 7.61
N GLN A 102 9.11 0.11 6.98
CA GLN A 102 10.25 -0.67 6.47
C GLN A 102 11.05 0.12 5.43
N ARG A 103 10.37 0.80 4.49
CA ARG A 103 11.04 1.65 3.50
C ARG A 103 11.77 2.82 4.16
N ARG A 104 11.17 3.45 5.17
CA ARG A 104 11.83 4.53 5.93
C ARG A 104 13.10 4.04 6.62
N GLU A 105 13.04 2.89 7.30
CA GLU A 105 14.19 2.32 8.01
C GLU A 105 15.31 1.86 7.07
N ASN A 106 15.00 1.34 5.88
CA ASN A 106 16.02 0.76 5.00
C ASN A 106 16.50 1.70 3.89
N ILE A 107 15.72 2.72 3.53
CA ILE A 107 16.05 3.63 2.42
C ILE A 107 16.43 5.00 2.98
N VAL A 108 15.53 5.62 3.75
CA VAL A 108 15.70 7.00 4.20
C VAL A 108 16.67 7.10 5.36
N ALA A 109 16.52 6.23 6.37
CA ALA A 109 17.35 6.29 7.57
C ALA A 109 18.84 6.11 7.26
N PRO A 110 19.31 5.15 6.44
CA PRO A 110 20.75 4.99 6.16
C PRO A 110 21.30 6.16 5.35
N PHE A 111 20.50 6.70 4.42
CA PHE A 111 20.87 7.86 3.63
C PHE A 111 21.11 9.10 4.53
N MET A 112 20.16 9.38 5.42
CA MET A 112 20.28 10.51 6.35
C MET A 112 21.34 10.27 7.43
N GLN A 113 21.44 9.04 7.93
CA GLN A 113 22.45 8.61 8.90
C GLN A 113 23.87 8.87 8.39
N SER A 114 24.15 8.54 7.13
CA SER A 114 25.47 8.79 6.54
C SER A 114 25.86 10.27 6.52
N SER A 115 24.87 11.14 6.24
CA SER A 115 25.07 12.59 6.24
C SER A 115 25.27 13.14 7.66
N TYR A 116 24.50 12.64 8.62
CA TYR A 116 24.61 13.00 10.04
C TYR A 116 25.98 12.60 10.62
N GLU A 117 26.44 11.38 10.33
CA GLU A 117 27.74 10.88 10.80
C GLU A 117 28.91 11.72 10.27
N ALA A 118 28.87 12.07 8.99
CA ALA A 118 29.90 12.91 8.37
C ALA A 118 29.91 14.32 8.97
N TRP A 119 28.73 14.91 9.20
CA TRP A 119 28.60 16.21 9.85
C TRP A 119 29.13 16.19 11.28
N LEU A 120 28.74 15.19 12.09
CA LEU A 120 29.13 15.10 13.49
C LEU A 120 30.65 14.90 13.64
N GLU A 121 31.25 14.07 12.79
CA GLU A 121 32.69 13.85 12.75
C GLU A 121 33.46 15.16 12.50
N GLU A 122 33.03 15.94 11.51
CA GLU A 122 33.67 17.22 11.19
C GLU A 122 33.42 18.28 12.27
N ALA A 123 32.22 18.32 12.84
CA ALA A 123 31.87 19.24 13.93
C ALA A 123 32.74 19.00 15.19
N ILE A 124 33.02 17.74 15.51
CA ILE A 124 33.93 17.37 16.61
C ILE A 124 35.37 17.71 16.25
N ARG A 125 35.79 17.47 15.00
CA ARG A 125 37.15 17.74 14.53
C ARG A 125 37.52 19.23 14.57
N ILE A 126 36.59 20.10 14.19
CA ILE A 126 36.77 21.56 14.23
C ILE A 126 36.61 22.10 15.67
N GLY A 127 36.06 21.30 16.59
CA GLY A 127 35.82 21.70 17.97
C GLY A 127 34.54 22.53 18.17
N ARG A 128 33.59 22.47 17.22
CA ARG A 128 32.25 23.07 17.40
C ARG A 128 31.41 22.28 18.40
N VAL A 129 31.57 20.96 18.41
CA VAL A 129 30.92 20.05 19.36
C VAL A 129 31.99 19.44 20.25
N SER A 130 31.86 19.63 21.57
CA SER A 130 32.76 19.01 22.54
C SER A 130 32.40 17.55 22.72
N PHE A 131 33.33 16.64 22.43
CA PHE A 131 33.17 15.20 22.67
C PHE A 131 34.15 14.74 23.76
N PRO A 132 33.71 14.00 24.80
CA PRO A 132 34.60 13.47 25.83
C PRO A 132 35.72 12.60 25.24
N GLY A 133 36.98 13.02 25.41
CA GLY A 133 38.14 12.34 24.84
C GLY A 133 38.45 12.71 23.37
N GLY A 134 37.79 13.74 22.84
CA GLY A 134 38.04 14.31 21.52
C GLY A 134 37.77 13.35 20.36
N ILE A 135 38.37 13.63 19.21
CA ILE A 135 38.14 12.88 17.98
C ILE A 135 38.58 11.40 18.07
N THR A 136 39.64 11.10 18.83
CA THR A 136 40.14 9.73 19.00
C THR A 136 39.16 8.85 19.78
N ALA A 137 38.51 9.41 20.81
CA ALA A 137 37.46 8.70 21.55
C ALA A 137 36.18 8.57 20.71
N PHE A 138 35.86 9.57 19.89
CA PHE A 138 34.73 9.50 18.97
C PHE A 138 34.85 8.32 18.00
N TYR A 139 36.00 8.12 17.35
CA TYR A 139 36.18 6.97 16.44
C TYR A 139 36.03 5.61 17.13
N ARG A 140 36.41 5.50 18.41
CA ARG A 140 36.24 4.27 19.18
C ARG A 140 34.78 3.97 19.51
N ASN A 141 33.97 5.02 19.70
CA ASN A 141 32.57 4.92 20.11
C ASN A 141 31.60 5.43 19.05
N LYS A 142 31.99 5.45 17.76
CA LYS A 142 31.24 6.08 16.68
C LYS A 142 29.79 5.58 16.61
N THR A 143 29.58 4.27 16.75
CA THR A 143 28.24 3.66 16.75
C THR A 143 27.33 4.20 17.85
N SER A 144 27.86 4.41 19.06
CA SER A 144 27.08 4.93 20.18
C SER A 144 26.88 6.44 20.08
N ALA A 145 27.92 7.16 19.65
CA ALA A 145 27.89 8.62 19.51
C ALA A 145 26.94 9.08 18.38
N CYS A 146 26.86 8.30 17.30
CA CYS A 146 26.04 8.64 16.14
C CYS A 146 24.64 8.02 16.19
N ARG A 147 24.23 7.39 17.29
CA ARG A 147 22.89 6.78 17.39
C ARG A 147 21.83 7.87 17.29
N ALA A 148 21.10 7.88 16.17
CA ALA A 148 19.99 8.80 15.91
C ALA A 148 18.71 8.02 15.61
N SER A 149 17.56 8.62 15.96
CA SER A 149 16.24 8.11 15.61
C SER A 149 15.67 8.95 14.47
N TRP A 150 15.31 8.30 13.36
CA TRP A 150 14.72 8.96 12.20
C TRP A 150 13.20 8.85 12.26
N MET A 151 12.59 9.84 12.92
CA MET A 151 11.15 9.93 13.09
C MET A 151 10.47 10.40 11.80
N GLY A 152 9.19 10.08 11.66
CA GLY A 152 8.37 10.52 10.53
C GLY A 152 6.93 10.73 10.98
N PRO A 153 6.00 10.99 10.05
CA PRO A 153 4.64 11.33 10.40
C PRO A 153 3.94 10.22 11.19
N SER A 154 2.92 10.62 11.94
CA SER A 154 2.08 9.69 12.69
C SER A 154 1.37 8.70 11.77
N LYS A 155 1.12 7.50 12.30
CA LYS A 155 0.29 6.51 11.61
C LYS A 155 -1.12 7.09 11.42
N PRO A 156 -1.67 7.09 10.20
CA PRO A 156 -3.06 7.48 10.00
C PRO A 156 -3.98 6.54 10.78
N SER A 157 -4.77 7.09 11.68
CA SER A 157 -5.82 6.38 12.39
C SER A 157 -7.18 6.85 11.89
N ALA A 158 -8.14 5.93 11.95
CA ALA A 158 -9.51 6.22 11.57
C ALA A 158 -10.36 6.62 12.79
N ASP A 159 -9.90 6.28 14.00
CA ASP A 159 -10.55 6.58 15.28
C ASP A 159 -9.46 7.05 16.26
N ASP A 160 -9.29 8.37 16.33
CA ASP A 160 -8.24 9.01 17.12
C ASP A 160 -8.48 8.83 18.62
N LEU A 161 -9.74 8.81 19.05
CA LEU A 161 -10.13 8.67 20.44
C LEU A 161 -9.81 7.27 20.97
N LYS A 162 -10.13 6.20 20.23
CA LYS A 162 -9.73 4.84 20.65
C LYS A 162 -8.22 4.66 20.62
N THR A 163 -7.54 5.28 19.67
CA THR A 163 -6.07 5.22 19.57
C THR A 163 -5.40 5.94 20.74
N ALA A 164 -5.87 7.12 21.10
CA ALA A 164 -5.39 7.89 22.25
C ALA A 164 -5.62 7.13 23.56
N LYS A 165 -6.81 6.51 23.74
CA LYS A 165 -7.07 5.65 24.92
C LYS A 165 -6.17 4.43 24.97
N ALA A 166 -5.96 3.75 23.85
CA ALA A 166 -5.04 2.62 23.81
C ALA A 166 -3.63 3.03 24.25
N ARG A 167 -3.14 4.19 23.77
CA ARG A 167 -1.84 4.74 24.16
C ARG A 167 -1.78 5.09 25.66
N SER A 168 -2.81 5.73 26.21
CA SER A 168 -2.84 6.06 27.64
C SER A 168 -2.83 4.81 28.52
N ILE A 169 -3.54 3.75 28.10
CA ILE A 169 -3.52 2.44 28.76
C ILE A 169 -2.12 1.79 28.65
N GLU A 170 -1.48 1.82 27.47
CA GLU A 170 -0.14 1.26 27.27
C GLU A 170 0.91 1.96 28.15
N ILE A 171 0.84 3.29 28.24
CA ILE A 171 1.71 4.10 29.10
C ILE A 171 1.42 3.83 30.57
N GLY A 172 0.14 3.83 30.97
CA GLY A 172 -0.28 3.55 32.35
C GLY A 172 0.13 2.17 32.84
N ASN A 173 0.14 1.18 31.94
CA ASN A 173 0.60 -0.18 32.22
C ASN A 173 2.13 -0.35 32.13
N GLY A 174 2.87 0.67 31.70
CA GLY A 174 4.33 0.61 31.53
C GLY A 174 4.80 -0.22 30.33
N LEU A 175 3.92 -0.56 29.40
CA LEU A 175 4.28 -1.25 28.16
C LEU A 175 4.98 -0.33 27.16
N LYS A 176 4.70 0.97 27.25
CA LYS A 176 5.20 1.99 26.34
C LYS A 176 5.68 3.20 27.12
N THR A 177 6.84 3.73 26.72
CA THR A 177 7.36 4.98 27.30
C THR A 177 6.72 6.20 26.65
N MET A 178 6.67 7.32 27.38
CA MET A 178 6.20 8.60 26.84
C MET A 178 7.00 9.02 25.61
N GLN A 179 8.33 8.86 25.66
CA GLN A 179 9.21 9.15 24.53
C GLN A 179 8.83 8.35 23.29
N GLN A 180 8.56 7.04 23.42
CA GLN A 180 8.11 6.22 22.28
C GLN A 180 6.76 6.69 21.73
N SER A 181 5.82 7.07 22.59
CA SER A 181 4.52 7.56 22.14
C SER A 181 4.60 8.89 21.38
N VAL A 182 5.41 9.84 21.87
CA VAL A 182 5.60 11.15 21.23
C VAL A 182 6.41 11.01 19.94
N SER A 183 7.45 10.17 19.95
CA SER A 183 8.28 9.90 18.76
C SER A 183 7.48 9.26 17.62
N GLU A 184 6.48 8.44 17.94
CA GLU A 184 5.56 7.87 16.95
C GLU A 184 4.70 8.93 16.24
N GLU A 185 4.51 10.10 16.86
CA GLU A 185 3.82 11.23 16.23
C GLU A 185 4.74 12.08 15.37
N GLY A 186 6.05 11.78 15.39
CA GLY A 186 7.06 12.53 14.64
C GLY A 186 7.60 13.75 15.37
N VAL A 187 7.31 13.87 16.67
CA VAL A 187 7.76 14.98 17.51
C VAL A 187 8.91 14.50 18.39
N ASP A 188 9.92 15.35 18.57
CA ASP A 188 10.99 15.07 19.52
C ASP A 188 10.46 15.20 20.96
N PHE A 189 10.85 14.25 21.81
CA PHE A 189 10.34 14.20 23.17
C PHE A 189 10.86 15.34 24.03
N ASP A 190 12.13 15.72 23.87
CA ASP A 190 12.73 16.77 24.70
C ASP A 190 12.10 18.12 24.33
N ASP A 191 11.99 18.42 23.02
CA ASP A 191 11.28 19.61 22.53
C ASP A 191 9.83 19.66 23.02
N HIS A 192 9.13 18.52 23.01
CA HIS A 192 7.75 18.43 23.48
C HIS A 192 7.64 18.75 24.97
N MET A 193 8.55 18.22 25.80
CA MET A 193 8.55 18.44 27.25
C MET A 193 8.94 19.88 27.61
N GLU A 194 9.88 20.48 26.89
CA GLU A 194 10.24 21.89 27.03
C GLU A 194 9.04 22.79 26.71
N GLN A 195 8.36 22.53 25.59
CA GLN A 195 7.16 23.26 25.19
C GLN A 195 6.03 23.11 26.22
N LEU A 196 5.78 21.89 26.71
CA LEU A 196 4.75 21.64 27.74
C LEU A 196 5.05 22.40 29.04
N THR A 197 6.32 22.48 29.43
CA THR A 197 6.74 23.19 30.63
C THR A 197 6.52 24.70 30.46
N ALA A 198 6.92 25.26 29.32
CA ALA A 198 6.69 26.65 28.99
C ALA A 198 5.19 27.01 28.94
N GLU A 199 4.35 26.10 28.40
CA GLU A 199 2.90 26.28 28.39
C GLU A 199 2.31 26.28 29.80
N VAL A 200 2.75 25.35 30.67
CA VAL A 200 2.28 25.31 32.05
C VAL A 200 2.66 26.58 32.81
N GLU A 201 3.90 27.05 32.67
CA GLU A 201 4.37 28.29 33.29
C GLU A 201 3.57 29.50 32.79
N MET A 202 3.33 29.59 31.49
CA MET A 202 2.53 30.67 30.88
C MET A 202 1.09 30.69 31.38
N PHE A 203 0.47 29.52 31.53
CA PHE A 203 -0.89 29.40 32.09
C PHE A 203 -0.94 29.85 33.55
N ASP A 204 0.04 29.43 34.35
CA ASP A 204 0.15 29.82 35.75
C ASP A 204 0.34 31.34 35.91
N ASP A 205 1.18 31.95 35.07
CA ASP A 205 1.40 33.40 35.04
C ASP A 205 0.13 34.19 34.66
N MET A 206 -0.69 33.62 33.78
CA MET A 206 -1.98 34.19 33.39
C MET A 206 -3.12 33.89 34.39
N GLY A 207 -2.86 33.10 35.42
CA GLY A 207 -3.87 32.63 36.37
C GLY A 207 -4.91 31.68 35.75
N LEU A 208 -4.56 31.00 34.67
CA LEU A 208 -5.38 30.01 33.98
C LEU A 208 -4.93 28.60 34.36
N ASN A 209 -5.86 27.64 34.44
CA ASN A 209 -5.51 26.24 34.72
C ASN A 209 -5.13 25.51 33.42
N HIS A 210 -3.89 25.07 33.31
CA HIS A 210 -3.43 24.25 32.18
C HIS A 210 -4.22 22.93 32.08
N PRO A 211 -4.63 22.47 30.87
CA PRO A 211 -5.39 21.23 30.69
C PRO A 211 -4.74 19.97 31.30
N LEU A 212 -3.40 19.90 31.33
CA LEU A 212 -2.68 18.79 31.98
C LEU A 212 -2.95 18.69 33.49
N LYS A 213 -3.23 19.80 34.17
CA LYS A 213 -3.51 19.83 35.61
C LYS A 213 -4.94 19.42 35.94
N GLN A 214 -5.84 19.41 34.95
CA GLN A 214 -7.27 19.18 35.17
C GLN A 214 -7.65 17.70 35.20
N GLY A 215 -6.82 16.81 34.63
CA GLY A 215 -7.10 15.38 34.53
C GLY A 215 -8.32 15.13 33.63
N ILE A 216 -8.11 14.51 32.47
CA ILE A 216 -9.25 14.18 31.59
C ILE A 216 -9.81 12.83 32.03
N ASP A 217 -11.01 12.84 32.62
CA ASP A 217 -11.79 11.63 32.84
C ASP A 217 -12.33 11.13 31.50
N ILE A 218 -11.58 10.24 30.88
CA ILE A 218 -12.00 9.60 29.63
C ILE A 218 -12.83 8.37 30.00
N GLU A 219 -14.16 8.51 30.03
CA GLU A 219 -15.04 7.34 30.19
C GLU A 219 -14.74 6.29 29.10
N PRO A 220 -14.69 4.98 29.45
CA PRO A 220 -14.43 3.93 28.47
C PRO A 220 -15.52 3.98 27.40
N SER A 221 -15.12 4.03 26.12
CA SER A 221 -16.09 4.07 25.02
C SER A 221 -16.81 2.72 24.99
N GLU A 222 -18.14 2.73 25.18
CA GLU A 222 -19.00 1.60 24.88
C GLU A 222 -18.75 1.14 23.44
N GLY A 223 -18.05 0.03 23.27
CA GLY A 223 -17.58 -0.34 21.95
C GLY A 223 -16.77 -1.62 21.89
N PHE A 224 -17.10 -2.59 22.74
CA PHE A 224 -16.94 -4.04 22.53
C PHE A 224 -17.93 -4.74 23.46
N ALA A 225 -19.22 -4.38 23.37
CA ALA A 225 -20.25 -5.36 23.68
C ALA A 225 -20.12 -6.41 22.58
N ALA A 226 -19.39 -7.49 22.86
CA ALA A 226 -19.57 -8.73 22.13
C ALA A 226 -21.08 -8.98 22.14
N GLU A 227 -21.70 -8.91 20.96
CA GLU A 227 -23.01 -9.50 20.75
C GLU A 227 -22.88 -10.92 21.29
N LYS A 228 -23.50 -11.15 22.45
CA LYS A 228 -23.83 -12.48 22.90
C LYS A 228 -24.79 -13.01 21.84
N GLU A 229 -24.28 -13.70 20.83
CA GLU A 229 -25.09 -14.65 20.09
C GLU A 229 -25.51 -15.73 21.10
N GLY A 230 -26.72 -15.56 21.61
CA GLY A 230 -27.51 -16.66 22.13
C GLY A 230 -28.39 -17.18 21.00
N ALA A 231 -28.10 -18.40 20.55
CA ALA A 231 -29.03 -19.47 20.14
C ALA A 231 -28.21 -20.63 19.54
#